data_AF-A0A0W7WB84-F1
#
_entry.id   AF-A0A0W7WB84-F1
#
_cell.length_a   1.000
_cell.length_b   1.000
_cell.length_c   1.000
_cell.angle_alpha   90.00
_cell.angle_beta   90.00
_cell.angle_gamma   90.00
#
_symmetry.space_group_name_H-M   'P 1'
#
loop_
_entity.id
_entity.type
_entity.pdbx_description
1 polymer ?
#
loop_
_entity_poly.entity_id
_entity_poly.type
_entity_poly.pdbx_seq_one_letter_code
_entity_poly.pdbx_strand_id
1 'polypeptide(L)'
;MTDTKVIENPGTKFTQVLDAAAKLPGVRINRAAYLRASLKRYCTAEQIELAVNESPAAAGIPLSIVTQAANTSIKYETSKVTGLSTVAGIPGGLAMIGTVPADLVQYMGHMLRIAQKLAYLYSWPDLFAEGEEIDEATESVLTLFVGVMFGVQIAQGGVAKVAGMIAANVAKKLPQQALTKGLIYPVVKKVAGYIGVSMTKKLFASGVAKAIPIVGAVLSGGLTLATFLPMSKRLQKHLASLELTKPGHRNEDTTVIDLEVVDDSPQDELVVAQDESPEHNDEQTENA
;
A
#
# COMPACT_ATOMS: atom_id res chain seq x y z
N MET A 1 -13.75 13.19 38.52
CA MET A 1 -13.83 12.32 37.34
C MET A 1 -12.92 12.92 36.30
N THR A 2 -11.72 12.39 36.18
CA THR A 2 -10.68 12.90 35.28
C THR A 2 -10.82 12.15 33.96
N ASP A 3 -11.21 12.87 32.91
CA ASP A 3 -11.17 12.37 31.53
C ASP A 3 -9.72 12.02 31.19
N THR A 4 -9.42 10.72 31.15
CA THR A 4 -8.20 10.21 30.53
C THR A 4 -8.32 10.46 29.04
N LYS A 5 -7.85 11.62 28.57
CA LYS A 5 -7.50 11.81 27.16
C LYS A 5 -6.50 10.72 26.79
N VAL A 6 -6.97 9.67 26.12
CA VAL A 6 -6.13 8.69 25.45
C VAL A 6 -5.21 9.50 24.54
N ILE A 7 -3.91 9.47 24.83
CA ILE A 7 -2.90 10.11 23.99
C ILE A 7 -2.91 9.33 22.67
N GLU A 8 -3.61 9.84 21.65
CA GLU A 8 -3.65 9.24 20.32
C GLU A 8 -2.24 9.26 19.72
N ASN A 9 -1.62 8.08 19.63
CA ASN A 9 -0.36 7.91 18.91
C ASN A 9 -0.63 7.92 17.39
N PRO A 10 0.22 8.56 16.56
CA PRO A 10 0.13 8.51 15.10
C PRO A 10 -0.12 7.11 14.51
N GLY A 11 0.46 6.05 15.08
CA GLY A 11 0.21 4.68 14.65
C GLY A 11 -1.26 4.25 14.80
N THR A 12 -1.93 4.71 15.85
CA THR A 12 -3.36 4.44 16.09
C THR A 12 -4.25 5.08 15.02
N LYS A 13 -3.90 6.30 14.56
CA LYS A 13 -4.64 6.97 13.48
C LYS A 13 -4.52 6.23 12.15
N PHE A 14 -3.32 5.75 11.82
CA PHE A 14 -3.11 4.94 10.62
C PHE A 14 -3.96 3.67 10.65
N THR A 15 -3.93 2.90 11.75
CA THR A 15 -4.76 1.69 11.90
C THR A 15 -6.25 1.99 11.72
N GLN A 16 -6.76 3.10 12.27
CA GLN A 16 -8.16 3.50 12.08
C GLN A 16 -8.50 3.77 10.60
N VAL A 17 -7.62 4.46 9.87
CA VAL A 17 -7.80 4.71 8.43
C VAL A 17 -7.77 3.42 7.63
N LEU A 18 -6.85 2.51 7.97
CA LEU A 18 -6.72 1.21 7.30
C LEU A 18 -7.96 0.35 7.53
N ASP A 19 -8.43 0.22 8.77
CA ASP A 19 -9.63 -0.53 9.12
C ASP A 19 -10.88 0.05 8.43
N ALA A 20 -11.04 1.38 8.49
CA ALA A 20 -12.09 2.10 7.77
C ALA A 20 -12.07 1.80 6.27
N ALA A 21 -10.88 1.83 5.65
CA ALA A 21 -10.71 1.56 4.23
C ALA A 21 -11.00 0.10 3.87
N ALA A 22 -10.58 -0.85 4.71
CA ALA A 22 -10.79 -2.28 4.51
C ALA A 22 -12.28 -2.69 4.57
N LYS A 23 -13.13 -1.85 5.19
CA LYS A 23 -14.59 -2.00 5.26
C LYS A 23 -15.32 -1.37 4.08
N LEU A 24 -14.66 -0.58 3.25
CA LEU A 24 -15.31 0.02 2.08
C LEU A 24 -15.72 -1.05 1.06
N PRO A 25 -16.93 -0.94 0.46
CA PRO A 25 -17.37 -1.85 -0.59
C PRO A 25 -16.36 -1.93 -1.73
N GLY A 26 -16.02 -3.17 -2.11
CA GLY A 26 -15.07 -3.45 -3.18
C GLY A 26 -13.60 -3.33 -2.80
N VAL A 27 -13.21 -2.86 -1.61
CA VAL A 27 -11.77 -2.82 -1.25
C VAL A 27 -11.18 -4.23 -1.10
N ARG A 28 -11.96 -5.17 -0.56
CA ARG A 28 -11.57 -6.58 -0.48
C ARG A 28 -11.63 -7.23 -1.85
N ILE A 29 -10.50 -7.76 -2.29
CA ILE A 29 -10.36 -8.42 -3.58
C ILE A 29 -10.53 -9.92 -3.37
N ASN A 30 -11.55 -10.51 -4.00
CA ASN A 30 -11.68 -11.96 -4.05
C ASN A 30 -10.53 -12.55 -4.87
N ARG A 31 -9.62 -13.28 -4.21
CA ARG A 31 -8.39 -13.81 -4.84
C ARG A 31 -8.69 -14.66 -6.06
N ALA A 32 -9.61 -15.62 -5.95
CA ALA A 32 -9.92 -16.55 -7.03
C ALA A 32 -10.52 -15.84 -8.26
N ALA A 33 -11.53 -15.00 -8.06
CA ALA A 33 -12.17 -14.24 -9.14
C ALA A 33 -11.17 -13.28 -9.81
N TYR A 34 -10.32 -12.63 -9.00
CA TYR A 34 -9.29 -11.74 -9.52
C TYR A 34 -8.24 -12.47 -10.35
N LEU A 35 -7.67 -13.59 -9.85
CA LEU A 35 -6.68 -14.37 -10.58
C LEU A 35 -7.22 -14.90 -11.91
N ARG A 36 -8.46 -15.43 -11.91
CA ARG A 36 -9.15 -15.84 -13.14
C ARG A 36 -9.24 -14.68 -14.13
N ALA A 37 -9.67 -13.51 -13.68
CA ALA A 37 -9.81 -12.34 -14.55
C ALA A 37 -8.46 -11.81 -15.07
N SER A 38 -7.44 -11.75 -14.21
CA SER A 38 -6.13 -11.15 -14.55
C SER A 38 -5.28 -12.04 -15.44
N LEU A 39 -5.43 -13.36 -15.33
CA LEU A 39 -4.59 -14.34 -16.05
C LEU A 39 -5.26 -14.89 -17.32
N LYS A 40 -6.58 -14.70 -17.49
CA LYS A 40 -7.35 -15.23 -18.65
C LYS A 40 -6.76 -14.93 -20.03
N ARG A 41 -6.09 -13.78 -20.18
CA ARG A 41 -5.51 -13.36 -21.47
C ARG A 41 -4.14 -13.98 -21.76
N TYR A 42 -3.53 -14.64 -20.78
CA TYR A 42 -2.13 -15.04 -20.83
C TYR A 42 -1.90 -16.53 -20.57
N CYS A 43 -2.84 -17.20 -19.90
CA CYS A 43 -2.66 -18.56 -19.37
C CYS A 43 -3.79 -19.48 -19.83
N THR A 44 -3.53 -20.80 -19.84
CA THR A 44 -4.56 -21.81 -20.10
C THR A 44 -5.54 -21.93 -18.93
N ALA A 45 -6.69 -22.56 -19.15
CA ALA A 45 -7.67 -22.79 -18.09
C ALA A 45 -7.06 -23.62 -16.94
N GLU A 46 -6.26 -24.63 -17.26
CA GLU A 46 -5.58 -25.49 -16.30
C GLU A 46 -4.57 -24.70 -15.45
N GLN A 47 -3.77 -23.84 -16.08
CA GLN A 47 -2.83 -22.97 -15.34
C GLN A 47 -3.56 -22.00 -14.42
N ILE A 48 -4.69 -21.46 -14.86
CA ILE A 48 -5.49 -20.53 -14.05
C ILE A 48 -6.09 -21.24 -12.84
N GLU A 49 -6.69 -22.41 -13.03
CA GLU A 49 -7.26 -23.17 -11.91
C GLU A 49 -6.17 -23.64 -10.94
N LEU A 50 -5.00 -24.05 -11.43
CA LEU A 50 -3.86 -24.37 -10.57
C LEU A 50 -3.38 -23.12 -9.80
N ALA A 51 -3.33 -21.95 -10.44
CA ALA A 51 -2.95 -20.70 -9.77
C ALA A 51 -3.94 -20.28 -8.68
N VAL A 52 -5.25 -20.53 -8.92
CA VAL A 52 -6.31 -20.29 -7.94
C VAL A 52 -6.18 -21.24 -6.75
N ASN A 53 -6.00 -22.54 -6.99
CA ASN A 53 -5.97 -23.58 -5.95
C ASN A 53 -4.66 -23.63 -5.16
N GLU A 54 -3.57 -23.18 -5.78
CA GLU A 54 -2.24 -23.11 -5.21
C GLU A 54 -1.70 -21.68 -5.33
N SER A 55 -0.91 -21.39 -6.37
CA SER A 55 -0.36 -20.06 -6.63
C SER A 55 0.07 -19.90 -8.08
N PRO A 56 0.20 -18.66 -8.60
CA PRO A 56 0.77 -18.43 -9.92
C PRO A 56 2.15 -19.07 -10.13
N ALA A 57 3.02 -19.05 -9.12
CA ALA A 57 4.34 -19.69 -9.20
C ALA A 57 4.24 -21.23 -9.27
N ALA A 58 3.37 -21.85 -8.47
CA ALA A 58 3.12 -23.30 -8.51
C ALA A 58 2.49 -23.75 -9.84
N ALA A 59 1.68 -22.88 -10.46
CA ALA A 59 1.14 -23.09 -11.79
C ALA A 59 2.15 -22.92 -12.94
N GLY A 60 3.43 -22.67 -12.61
CA GLY A 60 4.49 -22.47 -13.60
C GLY A 60 4.30 -21.21 -14.44
N ILE A 61 3.54 -20.22 -13.97
CA ILE A 61 3.30 -18.98 -14.71
C ILE A 61 4.58 -18.15 -14.69
N PRO A 62 5.16 -17.78 -15.85
CA PRO A 62 6.40 -17.02 -15.89
C PRO A 62 6.26 -15.66 -15.19
N LEU A 63 7.31 -15.23 -14.49
CA LEU A 63 7.35 -13.93 -13.82
C LEU A 63 7.07 -12.74 -14.77
N SER A 64 7.41 -12.88 -16.05
CA SER A 64 7.12 -11.89 -17.09
C SER A 64 5.61 -11.71 -17.33
N ILE A 65 4.83 -12.80 -17.29
CA ILE A 65 3.36 -12.77 -17.39
C ILE A 65 2.74 -12.17 -16.13
N VAL A 66 3.21 -12.61 -14.96
CA VAL A 66 2.79 -12.04 -13.66
C VAL A 66 3.04 -10.53 -13.63
N THR A 67 4.22 -10.09 -14.10
CA THR A 67 4.60 -8.67 -14.16
C THR A 67 3.71 -7.88 -15.13
N GLN A 68 3.31 -8.46 -16.26
CA GLN A 68 2.36 -7.81 -17.19
C GLN A 68 0.96 -7.66 -16.57
N ALA A 69 0.45 -8.69 -15.91
CA ALA A 69 -0.83 -8.62 -15.19
C ALA A 69 -0.78 -7.60 -14.03
N ALA A 70 0.36 -7.53 -13.33
CA ALA A 70 0.60 -6.56 -12.27
C ALA A 70 0.62 -5.12 -12.82
N ASN A 71 1.31 -4.87 -13.93
CA ASN A 71 1.33 -3.58 -14.61
C ASN A 71 -0.08 -3.15 -15.05
N THR A 72 -0.89 -4.08 -15.55
CA THR A 72 -2.30 -3.83 -15.89
C THR A 72 -3.10 -3.40 -14.66
N SER A 73 -2.89 -4.06 -13.53
CA SER A 73 -3.58 -3.75 -12.27
C SER A 73 -3.16 -2.39 -11.71
N ILE A 74 -1.87 -2.06 -11.75
CA ILE A 74 -1.35 -0.75 -11.35
C ILE A 74 -1.97 0.33 -12.22
N LYS A 75 -1.91 0.18 -13.55
CA LYS A 75 -2.51 1.16 -14.48
C LYS A 75 -4.00 1.38 -14.19
N TYR A 76 -4.75 0.30 -13.97
CA TYR A 76 -6.17 0.37 -13.65
C TYR A 76 -6.44 1.16 -12.35
N GLU A 77 -5.78 0.81 -11.25
CA GLU A 77 -6.01 1.48 -9.96
C GLU A 77 -5.49 2.92 -9.98
N THR A 78 -4.34 3.19 -10.59
CA THR A 78 -3.81 4.55 -10.80
C THR A 78 -4.82 5.41 -11.57
N SER A 79 -5.35 4.93 -12.69
CA SER A 79 -6.35 5.67 -13.47
C SER A 79 -7.64 5.92 -12.67
N LYS A 80 -8.08 4.95 -11.85
CA LYS A 80 -9.26 5.10 -11.00
C LYS A 80 -9.06 6.17 -9.93
N VAL A 81 -7.97 6.08 -9.17
CA VAL A 81 -7.72 7.02 -8.06
C VAL A 81 -7.40 8.43 -8.57
N THR A 82 -6.66 8.56 -9.68
CA THR A 82 -6.42 9.86 -10.33
C THR A 82 -7.72 10.45 -10.90
N GLY A 83 -8.57 9.64 -11.53
CA GLY A 83 -9.84 10.08 -12.10
C GLY A 83 -10.86 10.53 -11.05
N LEU A 84 -10.92 9.84 -9.91
CA LEU A 84 -11.75 10.26 -8.77
C LEU A 84 -11.25 11.57 -8.15
N SER A 85 -9.92 11.74 -8.06
CA SER A 85 -9.27 12.93 -7.53
C SER A 85 -9.49 14.19 -8.39
N THR A 86 -9.83 14.02 -9.67
CA THR A 86 -10.26 15.11 -10.57
C THR A 86 -11.74 15.46 -10.49
N VAL A 87 -12.58 14.62 -9.85
CA VAL A 87 -14.04 14.82 -9.74
C VAL A 87 -14.42 15.26 -8.32
N ALA A 88 -13.57 16.04 -7.66
CA ALA A 88 -13.86 16.63 -6.35
C ALA A 88 -15.11 17.53 -6.46
N GLY A 89 -16.26 16.98 -6.06
CA GLY A 89 -17.56 17.63 -6.25
C GLY A 89 -18.80 16.72 -6.18
N ILE A 90 -18.69 15.41 -5.95
CA ILE A 90 -19.88 14.59 -5.66
C ILE A 90 -20.09 14.54 -4.14
N PRO A 91 -21.09 15.27 -3.60
CA PRO A 91 -21.46 15.14 -2.21
C PRO A 91 -22.21 13.82 -2.03
N GLY A 92 -21.70 12.95 -1.16
CA GLY A 92 -22.47 11.84 -0.61
C GLY A 92 -21.98 10.47 -1.04
N GLY A 93 -21.56 9.69 -0.04
CA GLY A 93 -21.34 8.26 -0.20
C GLY A 93 -20.35 7.70 0.80
N LEU A 94 -20.85 7.43 2.01
CA LEU A 94 -20.28 6.66 3.13
C LEU A 94 -19.95 7.53 4.36
N ALA A 95 -20.62 7.14 5.44
CA ALA A 95 -20.73 7.81 6.72
C ALA A 95 -19.37 8.25 7.27
N MET A 96 -19.37 9.40 7.96
CA MET A 96 -18.24 9.87 8.75
C MET A 96 -17.79 8.75 9.71
N ILE A 97 -16.63 8.13 9.44
CA ILE A 97 -15.93 7.34 10.45
C ILE A 97 -15.18 8.33 11.33
N GLY A 98 -15.91 8.91 12.28
CA GLY A 98 -15.37 9.84 13.27
C GLY A 98 -14.67 11.05 12.66
N THR A 99 -13.39 11.21 12.97
CA THR A 99 -12.54 12.36 12.61
C THR A 99 -11.67 12.12 11.36
N VAL A 100 -11.77 10.96 10.71
CA VAL A 100 -10.94 10.61 9.55
C VAL A 100 -11.57 11.14 8.26
N PRO A 101 -10.85 11.93 7.44
CA PRO A 101 -11.38 12.43 6.17
C PRO A 101 -11.70 11.30 5.18
N ALA A 102 -12.87 11.38 4.52
CA ALA A 102 -13.30 10.38 3.55
C ALA A 102 -12.31 10.18 2.40
N ASP A 103 -11.71 11.26 1.90
CA ASP A 103 -10.70 11.22 0.83
C ASP A 103 -9.48 10.38 1.24
N LEU A 104 -9.09 10.42 2.51
CA LEU A 104 -7.98 9.63 3.05
C LEU A 104 -8.33 8.14 3.11
N VAL A 105 -9.56 7.82 3.54
CA VAL A 105 -10.07 6.44 3.58
C VAL A 105 -10.19 5.88 2.15
N GLN A 106 -10.67 6.66 1.20
CA GLN A 106 -10.76 6.27 -0.21
C GLN A 106 -9.37 6.04 -0.83
N TYR A 107 -8.43 6.97 -0.61
CA TYR A 107 -7.06 6.83 -1.08
C TYR A 107 -6.38 5.58 -0.49
N MET A 108 -6.52 5.36 0.82
CA MET A 108 -6.09 4.12 1.47
C MET A 108 -6.78 2.89 0.87
N GLY A 109 -8.09 2.96 0.60
CA GLY A 109 -8.85 1.89 -0.04
C GLY A 109 -8.24 1.46 -1.38
N HIS A 110 -7.81 2.42 -2.22
CA HIS A 110 -7.09 2.11 -3.45
C HIS A 110 -5.71 1.51 -3.20
N MET A 111 -4.97 1.95 -2.17
CA MET A 111 -3.71 1.32 -1.78
C MET A 111 -3.91 -0.15 -1.37
N LEU A 112 -4.93 -0.42 -0.53
CA LEU A 112 -5.24 -1.78 -0.09
C LEU A 112 -5.66 -2.67 -1.26
N ARG A 113 -6.44 -2.14 -2.21
CA ARG A 113 -6.83 -2.86 -3.43
C ARG A 113 -5.63 -3.24 -4.28
N ILE A 114 -4.73 -2.30 -4.57
CA ILE A 114 -3.56 -2.60 -5.39
C ILE A 114 -2.60 -3.54 -4.64
N ALA A 115 -2.43 -3.38 -3.33
CA ALA A 115 -1.61 -4.26 -2.51
C ALA A 115 -2.09 -5.72 -2.58
N GLN A 116 -3.39 -5.98 -2.38
CA GLN A 116 -3.98 -7.31 -2.53
C GLN A 116 -3.77 -7.89 -3.92
N LYS A 117 -4.08 -7.12 -4.97
CA LYS A 117 -3.93 -7.54 -6.36
C LYS A 117 -2.50 -7.97 -6.69
N LEU A 118 -1.52 -7.16 -6.29
CA LEU A 118 -0.11 -7.49 -6.48
C LEU A 118 0.28 -8.71 -5.66
N ALA A 119 -0.10 -8.78 -4.38
CA ALA A 119 0.20 -9.92 -3.52
C ALA A 119 -0.31 -11.24 -4.13
N TYR A 120 -1.55 -11.28 -4.61
CA TYR A 120 -2.14 -12.47 -5.23
C TYR A 120 -1.43 -12.89 -6.51
N LEU A 121 -1.06 -11.93 -7.37
CA LEU A 121 -0.27 -12.21 -8.57
C LEU A 121 1.13 -12.76 -8.23
N TYR A 122 1.75 -12.26 -7.16
CA TYR A 122 3.06 -12.72 -6.66
C TYR A 122 2.93 -13.82 -5.60
N SER A 123 1.94 -14.71 -5.76
CA SER A 123 1.80 -15.97 -5.02
C SER A 123 1.54 -15.87 -3.52
N TRP A 124 1.09 -14.73 -3.00
CA TRP A 124 0.60 -14.68 -1.63
C TRP A 124 -0.74 -15.45 -1.49
N PRO A 125 -0.98 -16.05 -0.31
CA PRO A 125 -2.27 -16.66 0.01
C PRO A 125 -3.37 -15.59 0.07
N ASP A 126 -4.62 -16.04 0.24
CA ASP A 126 -5.70 -15.08 0.52
C ASP A 126 -5.35 -14.28 1.78
N LEU A 127 -5.48 -12.96 1.69
CA LEU A 127 -5.14 -12.07 2.81
C LEU A 127 -6.31 -12.00 3.78
N PHE A 128 -7.54 -12.06 3.29
CA PHE A 128 -8.72 -11.97 4.14
C PHE A 128 -9.24 -13.38 4.42
N ALA A 129 -9.24 -13.77 5.70
CA ALA A 129 -9.97 -14.97 6.12
C ALA A 129 -11.48 -14.80 5.85
N GLU A 130 -12.22 -15.92 5.84
CA GLU A 130 -13.68 -15.88 5.70
C GLU A 130 -14.30 -15.04 6.83
N GLY A 131 -14.96 -13.93 6.48
CA GLY A 131 -15.59 -13.02 7.43
C GLY A 131 -15.66 -11.57 6.94
N GLU A 132 -16.50 -10.76 7.61
CA GLU A 132 -16.67 -9.34 7.31
C GLU A 132 -15.71 -8.43 8.07
N GLU A 133 -14.97 -8.93 9.05
CA GLU A 133 -13.96 -8.15 9.80
C GLU A 133 -12.55 -8.45 9.31
N ILE A 134 -11.67 -7.45 9.41
CA ILE A 134 -10.24 -7.62 9.14
C ILE A 134 -9.61 -8.24 10.39
N ASP A 135 -8.93 -9.38 10.23
CA ASP A 135 -8.18 -9.97 11.35
C ASP A 135 -6.83 -9.25 11.56
N GLU A 136 -6.26 -9.37 12.76
CA GLU A 136 -5.03 -8.65 13.14
C GLU A 136 -3.82 -9.06 12.28
N ALA A 137 -3.78 -10.29 11.76
CA ALA A 137 -2.70 -10.72 10.86
C ALA A 137 -2.82 -10.10 9.48
N THR A 138 -4.04 -9.95 8.98
CA THR A 138 -4.38 -9.26 7.74
C THR A 138 -3.99 -7.79 7.85
N GLU A 139 -4.38 -7.13 8.94
CA GLU A 139 -3.98 -5.76 9.23
C GLU A 139 -2.45 -5.62 9.26
N SER A 140 -1.77 -6.56 9.91
CA SER A 140 -0.31 -6.57 10.00
C SER A 140 0.36 -6.68 8.63
N VAL A 141 -0.10 -7.58 7.76
CA VAL A 141 0.45 -7.74 6.40
C VAL A 141 0.14 -6.52 5.54
N LEU A 142 -1.08 -6.00 5.59
CA LEU A 142 -1.44 -4.78 4.84
C LEU A 142 -0.63 -3.57 5.31
N THR A 143 -0.39 -3.44 6.61
CA THR A 143 0.50 -2.42 7.19
C THR A 143 1.91 -2.52 6.62
N LEU A 144 2.47 -3.72 6.55
CA LEU A 144 3.79 -3.94 5.96
C LEU A 144 3.81 -3.60 4.47
N PHE A 145 2.79 -3.99 3.69
CA PHE A 145 2.69 -3.63 2.28
C PHE A 145 2.60 -2.12 2.06
N VAL A 146 1.77 -1.42 2.85
CA VAL A 146 1.71 0.04 2.81
C VAL A 146 3.06 0.65 3.22
N GLY A 147 3.76 0.08 4.20
CA GLY A 147 5.11 0.49 4.55
C GLY A 147 6.07 0.42 3.37
N VAL A 148 6.06 -0.69 2.63
CA VAL A 148 6.87 -0.86 1.40
C VAL A 148 6.47 0.16 0.33
N MET A 149 5.17 0.43 0.15
CA MET A 149 4.68 1.47 -0.75
C MET A 149 5.28 2.84 -0.39
N PHE A 150 5.28 3.19 0.90
CA PHE A 150 5.88 4.42 1.41
C PHE A 150 7.41 4.44 1.43
N GLY A 151 8.06 3.32 1.08
CA GLY A 151 9.52 3.21 0.99
C GLY A 151 10.21 2.85 2.31
N VAL A 152 9.46 2.42 3.33
CA VAL A 152 10.00 2.06 4.64
C VAL A 152 10.85 0.80 4.55
N GLN A 153 12.14 0.90 4.87
CA GLN A 153 13.08 -0.22 4.70
C GLN A 153 12.76 -1.39 5.64
N ILE A 154 12.45 -1.12 6.91
CA ILE A 154 12.11 -2.17 7.89
C ILE A 154 10.84 -2.93 7.48
N ALA A 155 9.94 -2.31 6.71
CA ALA A 155 8.77 -2.98 6.15
C ALA A 155 9.15 -4.02 5.08
N GLN A 156 10.13 -3.72 4.23
CA GLN A 156 10.62 -4.66 3.21
C GLN A 156 11.18 -5.93 3.85
N GLY A 157 11.99 -5.79 4.90
CA GLY A 157 12.48 -6.94 5.67
C GLY A 157 11.36 -7.74 6.34
N GLY A 158 10.35 -7.03 6.89
CA GLY A 158 9.15 -7.67 7.45
C GLY A 158 8.37 -8.49 6.42
N VAL A 159 8.12 -7.93 5.23
CA VAL A 159 7.45 -8.63 4.12
C VAL A 159 8.25 -9.85 3.68
N ALA A 160 9.57 -9.72 3.51
CA ALA A 160 10.44 -10.84 3.13
C ALA A 160 10.40 -11.99 4.14
N LYS A 161 10.42 -11.69 5.44
CA LYS A 161 10.34 -12.70 6.51
C LYS A 161 8.98 -13.41 6.52
N VAL A 162 7.89 -12.68 6.32
CA VAL A 162 6.55 -13.27 6.21
C VAL A 162 6.45 -14.17 4.97
N ALA A 163 6.97 -13.73 3.84
CA ALA A 163 7.02 -14.52 2.61
C ALA A 163 7.81 -15.82 2.79
N GLY A 164 8.97 -15.76 3.47
CA GLY A 164 9.76 -16.93 3.83
C GLY A 164 8.99 -17.93 4.70
N MET A 165 8.23 -17.45 5.70
CA MET A 165 7.39 -18.32 6.53
C MET A 165 6.25 -18.98 5.73
N ILE A 166 5.64 -18.27 4.78
CA ILE A 166 4.62 -18.83 3.89
C ILE A 166 5.24 -19.92 3.01
N ALA A 167 6.40 -19.64 2.39
CA ALA A 167 7.10 -20.59 1.54
C ALA A 167 7.52 -21.86 2.28
N ALA A 168 8.13 -21.71 3.46
CA ALA A 168 8.63 -22.82 4.26
C ALA A 168 7.54 -23.80 4.72
N ASN A 169 6.34 -23.29 5.00
CA ASN A 169 5.22 -24.10 5.48
C ASN A 169 4.25 -24.51 4.36
N VAL A 170 4.56 -24.18 3.09
CA VAL A 170 3.64 -24.32 1.94
C VAL A 170 2.24 -23.82 2.29
N ALA A 171 2.21 -22.70 3.03
CA ALA A 171 1.01 -22.29 3.76
C ALA A 171 0.00 -21.67 2.79
N LYS A 172 -1.21 -22.21 2.76
CA LYS A 172 -2.35 -21.59 2.05
C LYS A 172 -2.97 -20.40 2.80
N LYS A 173 -2.41 -20.03 3.96
CA LYS A 173 -2.88 -18.98 4.86
C LYS A 173 -1.72 -18.16 5.41
N LEU A 174 -2.03 -16.96 5.91
CA LEU A 174 -1.05 -16.12 6.60
C LEU A 174 -0.54 -16.76 7.90
N PRO A 175 0.73 -16.54 8.30
CA PRO A 175 1.30 -17.03 9.55
C PRO A 175 0.79 -16.22 10.75
N GLN A 176 -0.44 -16.51 11.18
CA GLN A 176 -1.22 -15.76 12.17
C GLN A 176 -0.45 -15.46 13.46
N GLN A 177 0.19 -16.46 14.08
CA GLN A 177 0.92 -16.27 15.34
C GLN A 177 2.12 -15.32 15.18
N ALA A 178 2.87 -15.44 14.09
CA ALA A 178 4.05 -14.61 13.85
C ALA A 178 3.67 -13.14 13.64
N LEU A 179 2.55 -12.91 12.96
CA LEU A 179 2.03 -11.58 12.62
C LEU A 179 1.39 -10.87 13.81
N THR A 180 0.74 -11.60 14.72
CA THR A 180 -0.03 -11.00 15.83
C THR A 180 0.72 -10.98 17.16
N LYS A 181 1.58 -11.97 17.41
CA LYS A 181 2.24 -12.16 18.73
C LYS A 181 3.73 -12.48 18.64
N GLY A 182 4.23 -12.74 17.44
CA GLY A 182 5.60 -13.16 17.22
C GLY A 182 6.55 -12.00 16.88
N LEU A 183 7.70 -12.37 16.31
CA LEU A 183 8.81 -11.46 16.02
C LEU A 183 8.48 -10.38 14.98
N ILE A 184 7.38 -10.52 14.23
CA ILE A 184 6.99 -9.56 13.18
C ILE A 184 6.17 -8.41 13.77
N TYR A 185 5.38 -8.67 14.81
CA TYR A 185 4.46 -7.68 15.35
C TYR A 185 5.13 -6.36 15.82
N PRO A 186 6.32 -6.37 16.44
CA PRO A 186 7.05 -5.13 16.74
C PRO A 186 7.44 -4.33 15.48
N VAL A 187 7.78 -5.02 14.37
CA VAL A 187 8.07 -4.38 13.08
C VAL A 187 6.81 -3.70 12.54
N VAL A 188 5.67 -4.40 12.58
CA VAL A 188 4.36 -3.86 12.17
C VAL A 188 4.06 -2.56 12.92
N LYS A 189 4.24 -2.54 14.25
CA LYS A 189 4.01 -1.34 15.07
C LYS A 189 4.92 -0.17 14.69
N LYS A 190 6.21 -0.42 14.44
CA LYS A 190 7.15 0.62 13.98
C LYS A 190 6.73 1.19 12.62
N VAL A 191 6.36 0.32 11.69
CA VAL A 191 5.89 0.69 10.36
C VAL A 191 4.60 1.51 10.45
N ALA A 192 3.62 1.08 11.25
CA ALA A 192 2.39 1.83 11.49
C ALA A 192 2.66 3.24 12.05
N GLY A 193 3.59 3.35 13.00
CA GLY A 193 4.03 4.65 13.53
C GLY A 193 4.62 5.57 12.45
N TYR A 194 5.54 5.03 11.64
CA TYR A 194 6.16 5.78 10.54
C TYR A 194 5.12 6.25 9.51
N ILE A 195 4.20 5.38 9.10
CA ILE A 195 3.15 5.71 8.13
C ILE A 195 2.19 6.73 8.73
N GLY A 196 1.78 6.59 9.99
CA GLY A 196 0.89 7.54 10.66
C GLY A 196 1.43 8.97 10.66
N VAL A 197 2.74 9.13 10.90
CA VAL A 197 3.42 10.43 10.79
C VAL A 197 3.50 10.86 9.33
N SER A 198 3.88 9.96 8.42
CA SER A 198 4.09 10.26 7.00
C SER A 198 2.82 10.65 6.25
N MET A 199 1.68 10.00 6.52
CA MET A 199 0.38 10.35 5.95
C MET A 199 -0.05 11.75 6.39
N THR A 200 0.16 12.08 7.67
CA THR A 200 -0.16 13.41 8.20
C THR A 200 0.74 14.49 7.59
N LYS A 201 2.03 14.22 7.37
CA LYS A 201 2.96 15.18 6.77
C LYS A 201 2.80 15.32 5.25
N LYS A 202 2.85 14.21 4.51
CA LYS A 202 2.89 14.25 3.03
C LYS A 202 1.56 14.61 2.37
N LEU A 203 0.42 14.37 3.04
CA LEU A 203 -0.90 14.66 2.49
C LEU A 203 -1.50 15.96 3.04
N PHE A 204 -1.05 16.45 4.21
CA PHE A 204 -1.62 17.64 4.86
C PHE A 204 -0.63 18.79 5.13
N ALA A 205 0.68 18.65 4.88
CA ALA A 205 1.64 19.76 5.02
C ALA A 205 1.84 20.57 3.72
N SER A 206 1.28 20.15 2.59
CA SER A 206 1.42 20.86 1.30
C SER A 206 0.52 22.09 1.15
N GLY A 207 -0.26 22.44 2.17
CA GLY A 207 -0.98 23.72 2.27
C GLY A 207 -0.40 24.51 3.43
N VAL A 208 0.14 25.69 3.14
CA VAL A 208 0.80 26.60 4.10
C VAL A 208 0.13 26.60 5.47
N ALA A 209 0.90 26.23 6.50
CA ALA A 209 0.48 26.21 7.88
C ALA A 209 0.06 27.62 8.35
N LYS A 210 -1.20 27.74 8.80
CA LYS A 210 -1.61 28.31 10.10
C LYS A 210 -3.07 28.75 10.04
N ALA A 211 -3.97 27.85 10.41
CA ALA A 211 -5.13 28.10 11.27
C ALA A 211 -6.03 26.86 11.19
N ILE A 212 -6.17 26.16 12.33
CA ILE A 212 -7.30 25.26 12.65
C ILE A 212 -7.53 24.13 11.62
N PRO A 213 -6.98 22.92 11.84
CA PRO A 213 -7.11 21.82 10.88
C PRO A 213 -8.49 21.18 11.01
N ILE A 214 -9.44 21.63 10.19
CA ILE A 214 -10.69 20.90 9.96
C ILE A 214 -10.89 20.81 8.44
N VAL A 215 -10.61 19.61 7.92
CA VAL A 215 -11.18 18.98 6.70
C VAL A 215 -10.55 19.34 5.34
N GLY A 216 -10.02 18.29 4.69
CA GLY A 216 -10.24 18.06 3.26
C GLY A 216 -9.22 18.63 2.26
N ALA A 217 -7.92 18.41 2.43
CA ALA A 217 -6.98 18.65 1.34
C ALA A 217 -7.23 17.62 0.22
N VAL A 218 -7.97 18.01 -0.82
CA VAL A 218 -8.16 17.23 -2.05
C VAL A 218 -6.79 16.99 -2.67
N LEU A 219 -6.40 15.73 -2.84
CA LEU A 219 -5.24 15.40 -3.65
C LEU A 219 -5.57 15.77 -5.09
N SER A 220 -4.79 16.64 -5.74
CA SER A 220 -4.97 16.87 -7.17
C SER A 220 -4.73 15.58 -7.94
N GLY A 221 -5.37 15.40 -9.10
CA GLY A 221 -5.14 14.22 -9.94
C GLY A 221 -3.66 14.04 -10.32
N GLY A 222 -2.94 15.14 -10.52
CA GLY A 222 -1.49 15.15 -10.79
C GLY A 222 -0.67 14.68 -9.59
N LEU A 223 -0.94 15.19 -8.38
CA LEU A 223 -0.25 14.75 -7.16
C LEU A 223 -0.56 13.28 -6.84
N THR A 224 -1.81 12.88 -7.02
CA THR A 224 -2.26 11.49 -6.87
C THR A 224 -1.49 10.57 -7.81
N LEU A 225 -1.36 10.95 -9.10
CA LEU A 225 -0.59 10.18 -10.06
C LEU A 225 0.90 10.11 -9.67
N ALA A 226 1.49 11.25 -9.31
CA ALA A 226 2.90 11.37 -8.96
C ALA A 226 3.29 10.58 -7.70
N THR A 227 2.33 10.29 -6.82
CA THR A 227 2.56 9.52 -5.58
C THR A 227 2.12 8.07 -5.71
N PHE A 228 0.89 7.80 -6.17
CA PHE A 228 0.30 6.45 -6.17
C PHE A 228 1.04 5.47 -7.08
N LEU A 229 1.44 5.92 -8.27
CA LEU A 229 2.16 5.10 -9.24
C LEU A 229 3.52 4.60 -8.71
N PRO A 230 4.45 5.46 -8.26
CA PRO A 230 5.74 4.99 -7.74
C PRO A 230 5.57 4.12 -6.49
N MET A 231 4.62 4.44 -5.61
CA MET A 231 4.30 3.60 -4.44
C MET A 231 3.87 2.19 -4.85
N SER A 232 2.96 2.07 -5.82
CA SER A 232 2.51 0.78 -6.35
C SER A 232 3.66 0.01 -7.03
N LYS A 233 4.54 0.72 -7.74
CA LYS A 233 5.74 0.13 -8.36
C LYS A 233 6.77 -0.36 -7.37
N ARG A 234 6.97 0.34 -6.24
CA ARG A 234 7.85 -0.12 -5.15
C ARG A 234 7.36 -1.44 -4.58
N LEU A 235 6.06 -1.52 -4.26
CA LEU A 235 5.48 -2.77 -3.77
C LEU A 235 5.59 -3.89 -4.79
N GLN A 236 5.28 -3.62 -6.07
CA GLN A 236 5.45 -4.59 -7.16
C GLN A 236 6.89 -5.12 -7.22
N LYS A 237 7.88 -4.23 -7.26
CA LYS A 237 9.30 -4.60 -7.36
C LYS A 237 9.74 -5.45 -6.17
N HIS A 238 9.31 -5.07 -4.97
CA HIS A 238 9.63 -5.83 -3.77
C HIS A 238 8.99 -7.22 -3.78
N LEU A 239 7.68 -7.32 -4.05
CA LEU A 239 6.97 -8.60 -4.15
C LEU A 239 7.57 -9.53 -5.23
N ALA A 240 7.95 -8.98 -6.38
CA ALA A 240 8.58 -9.73 -7.47
C ALA A 240 9.96 -10.30 -7.11
N SER A 241 10.60 -9.78 -6.06
CA SER A 241 11.92 -10.26 -5.60
C SER A 241 11.85 -11.38 -4.58
N LEU A 242 10.65 -11.70 -4.08
CA LEU A 242 10.45 -12.68 -3.01
C LEU A 242 10.56 -14.12 -3.53
N GLU A 243 11.01 -15.02 -2.65
CA GLU A 243 11.11 -16.46 -2.92
C GLU A 243 9.76 -17.09 -3.34
N LEU A 244 8.63 -16.53 -2.88
CA LEU A 244 7.28 -16.95 -3.27
C LEU A 244 7.02 -16.92 -4.79
N THR A 245 7.81 -16.14 -5.53
CA THR A 245 7.62 -15.95 -6.97
C THR A 245 8.41 -16.93 -7.84
N LYS A 246 9.30 -17.72 -7.23
CA LYS A 246 10.15 -18.68 -7.95
C LYS A 246 9.39 -20.01 -8.14
N PRO A 247 9.23 -20.51 -9.38
CA PRO A 247 8.66 -21.83 -9.61
C PRO A 247 9.54 -22.94 -9.01
N GLY A 248 8.95 -23.87 -8.27
CA GLY A 248 9.59 -25.14 -7.91
C GLY A 248 10.66 -25.13 -6.81
N HIS A 249 10.79 -24.07 -5.99
CA HIS A 249 11.67 -24.16 -4.81
C HIS A 249 10.99 -24.94 -3.67
N ARG A 250 11.49 -26.16 -3.43
CA ARG A 250 11.16 -27.03 -2.30
C ARG A 250 12.43 -27.21 -1.46
N ASN A 251 12.52 -26.43 -0.36
CA ASN A 251 13.45 -26.46 0.78
C ASN A 251 14.95 -26.24 0.44
N GLU A 252 15.93 -25.86 1.27
CA GLU A 252 16.19 -25.66 2.72
C GLU A 252 17.14 -24.42 2.83
N ASP A 253 17.38 -23.87 4.01
CA ASP A 253 18.20 -22.68 4.32
C ASP A 253 17.48 -21.31 4.31
N THR A 254 16.76 -21.05 5.41
CA THR A 254 16.42 -19.67 5.80
C THR A 254 17.65 -19.02 6.42
N THR A 255 18.38 -18.20 5.67
CA THR A 255 19.36 -17.29 6.25
C THR A 255 18.60 -16.29 7.14
N VAL A 256 18.84 -16.36 8.45
CA VAL A 256 18.30 -15.41 9.42
C VAL A 256 18.96 -14.06 9.13
N ILE A 257 18.25 -13.18 8.41
CA ILE A 257 18.66 -11.78 8.27
C ILE A 257 18.21 -11.09 9.57
N ASP A 258 19.17 -10.83 10.45
CA ASP A 258 18.96 -9.92 11.58
C ASP A 258 18.68 -8.54 11.02
N LEU A 259 17.47 -8.04 11.25
CA LEU A 259 17.14 -6.64 10.98
C LEU A 259 17.85 -5.79 12.04
N GLU A 260 18.98 -5.22 11.67
CA GLU A 260 19.56 -4.12 12.42
C GLU A 260 18.62 -2.92 12.31
N VAL A 261 18.17 -2.42 13.47
CA VAL A 261 17.24 -1.29 13.57
C VAL A 261 18.02 -0.03 13.27
N VAL A 262 18.11 0.34 11.98
CA VAL A 262 18.57 1.68 11.59
C VAL A 262 17.38 2.63 11.69
N ASP A 263 17.60 3.74 12.39
CA ASP A 263 16.63 4.83 12.54
C ASP A 263 16.42 5.53 11.19
N ASP A 264 15.45 5.04 10.41
CA ASP A 264 15.03 5.63 9.14
C ASP A 264 14.16 6.86 9.41
N SER A 265 14.81 7.95 9.79
CA SER A 265 14.18 9.28 9.84
C SER A 265 13.86 9.74 8.41
N PRO A 266 12.66 10.30 8.14
CA PRO A 266 12.30 10.72 6.78
C PRO A 266 13.29 11.77 6.25
N GLN A 267 14.05 11.43 5.21
CA GLN A 267 14.84 12.41 4.46
C GLN A 267 13.95 13.03 3.37
N ASP A 268 13.81 14.35 3.41
CA ASP A 268 13.07 15.14 2.42
C ASP A 268 13.91 15.27 1.14
N GLU A 269 13.58 14.48 0.11
CA GLU A 269 13.94 14.82 -1.28
C GLU A 269 12.72 15.42 -1.98
N LEU A 270 12.65 16.75 -1.98
CA LEU A 270 11.80 17.55 -2.84
C LEU A 270 12.73 18.37 -3.74
N VAL A 271 13.05 17.83 -4.92
CA VAL A 271 13.68 18.61 -5.99
C VAL A 271 12.61 19.52 -6.57
N VAL A 272 12.61 20.78 -6.16
CA VAL A 272 11.80 21.83 -6.77
C VAL A 272 12.50 22.26 -8.05
N ALA A 273 11.90 21.96 -9.20
CA ALA A 273 12.28 22.59 -10.46
C ALA A 273 11.91 24.08 -10.36
N GLN A 274 12.92 24.96 -10.43
CA GLN A 274 12.70 26.39 -10.56
C GLN A 274 12.25 26.71 -11.98
N ASP A 275 11.12 27.40 -12.07
CA ASP A 275 10.54 27.97 -13.28
C ASP A 275 11.22 29.33 -13.52
N GLU A 276 12.16 29.38 -14.47
CA GLU A 276 12.65 30.65 -15.01
C GLU A 276 11.71 31.09 -16.14
N SER A 277 10.86 32.07 -15.85
CA SER A 277 10.18 32.87 -16.88
C SER A 277 10.96 34.18 -17.10
N PRO A 278 11.14 34.63 -18.36
CA PRO A 278 12.03 35.74 -18.70
C PRO A 278 11.39 37.10 -18.41
N GLU A 279 12.14 38.00 -17.78
CA GLU A 279 11.76 39.42 -17.61
C GLU A 279 11.65 40.10 -18.99
N HIS A 280 10.46 40.67 -19.22
CA HIS A 280 10.19 41.55 -20.35
C HIS A 280 10.65 42.97 -20.00
N ASN A 281 11.50 43.50 -20.85
CA ASN A 281 11.96 44.87 -20.89
C ASN A 281 10.78 45.79 -21.24
N ASP A 282 10.55 46.86 -20.48
CA ASP A 282 9.95 48.10 -21.01
C ASP A 282 10.32 49.30 -20.14
N GLU A 283 10.73 50.35 -20.86
CA GLU A 283 11.27 51.64 -20.41
C GLU A 283 10.29 52.47 -19.58
N GLN A 284 10.83 53.37 -18.74
CA GLN A 284 10.47 54.80 -18.76
C GLN A 284 11.46 55.68 -17.97
N THR A 285 12.23 56.47 -18.73
CA THR A 285 12.51 57.91 -18.60
C THR A 285 12.40 58.64 -17.24
N GLU A 286 13.50 59.35 -16.94
CA GLU A 286 13.58 60.77 -16.54
C GLU A 286 13.52 61.15 -15.04
N ASN A 287 14.69 61.51 -14.48
CA ASN A 287 14.95 62.85 -13.92
C ASN A 287 16.41 63.02 -13.44
N ALA A 288 16.97 64.19 -13.78
CA ALA A 288 18.27 64.81 -13.44
C ALA A 288 19.48 64.48 -14.34
#